data_AF-A0A2T6AHU1-F1
#
_entry.id   AF-A0A2T6AHU1-F1
#
_cell.length_a   1.000
_cell.length_b   1.000
_cell.length_c   1.000
_cell.angle_alpha   90.00
_cell.angle_beta   90.00
_cell.angle_gamma   90.00
#
_symmetry.space_group_name_H-M   'P 1'
#
loop_
_entity.id
_entity.type
_entity.pdbx_description
1 polymer ?
#
loop_
_entity_poly.entity_id
_entity_poly.type
_entity_poly.pdbx_seq_one_letter_code
_entity_poly.pdbx_strand_id
1 'polypeptide(L)'
;MEIMETDYKKSMSYKTAQKRIKDIKGFYVHLLIYIFINAAILILNTQNTGFFEGLSDLSNYSTLFFWGIGLFAHWASVFGPNFIFGKKWEEKKIKEIMDKDKKQIWK
;
A
#
# COMPACT_ATOMS: atom_id res chain seq x y z
N MET A 1 4.02 15.50 34.68
CA MET A 1 4.53 14.33 33.93
C MET A 1 3.40 13.63 33.18
N GLU A 2 2.27 13.36 33.84
CA GLU A 2 1.05 12.74 33.26
C GLU A 2 0.43 13.52 32.08
N ILE A 3 0.47 14.86 32.13
CA ILE A 3 -0.06 15.75 31.06
C ILE A 3 0.79 15.69 29.77
N MET A 4 2.11 15.62 29.92
CA MET A 4 3.05 15.48 28.80
C MET A 4 2.93 14.09 28.14
N GLU A 5 2.66 13.07 28.95
CA GLU A 5 2.51 11.69 28.46
C GLU A 5 1.21 11.50 27.67
N THR A 6 0.12 12.14 28.10
CA THR A 6 -1.17 12.12 27.39
C THR A 6 -1.12 12.87 26.06
N ASP A 7 -0.53 14.07 26.02
CA ASP A 7 -0.35 14.82 24.77
C ASP A 7 0.57 14.10 23.78
N TYR A 8 1.68 13.52 24.26
CA TYR A 8 2.57 12.73 23.43
C TYR A 8 1.86 11.51 22.83
N LYS A 9 1.12 10.74 23.65
CA LYS A 9 0.36 9.57 23.20
C LYS A 9 -0.71 9.94 22.17
N LYS A 10 -1.39 11.08 22.35
CA LYS A 10 -2.37 11.63 21.39
C LYS A 10 -1.69 12.02 20.07
N SER A 11 -0.54 12.69 20.13
CA SER A 11 0.22 13.08 18.93
C SER A 11 0.75 11.87 18.14
N MET A 12 1.20 10.83 18.83
CA MET A 12 1.71 9.58 18.24
C MET A 12 0.59 8.79 17.58
N SER A 13 -0.56 8.67 18.25
CA SER A 13 -1.76 8.06 17.68
C SER A 13 -2.19 8.79 16.40
N TYR A 14 -2.15 10.12 16.42
CA TYR A 14 -2.53 10.94 15.27
C TYR A 14 -1.56 10.80 14.08
N LYS A 15 -0.25 10.83 14.33
CA LYS A 15 0.77 10.60 13.28
C LYS A 15 0.67 9.22 12.66
N THR A 16 0.44 8.20 13.49
CA THR A 16 0.28 6.80 13.04
C THR A 16 -0.97 6.66 12.15
N ALA A 17 -2.10 7.23 12.58
CA ALA A 17 -3.33 7.25 11.81
C ALA A 17 -3.16 8.00 10.47
N GLN A 18 -2.49 9.16 10.47
CA GLN A 18 -2.21 9.90 9.24
C GLN A 18 -1.33 9.13 8.26
N LYS A 19 -0.25 8.51 8.75
CA LYS A 19 0.62 7.66 7.92
C LYS A 19 -0.18 6.52 7.31
N ARG A 20 -1.06 5.88 8.10
CA ARG A 20 -1.94 4.82 7.62
C ARG A 20 -2.85 5.28 6.50
N ILE A 21 -3.50 6.44 6.65
CA ILE A 21 -4.36 7.02 5.61
C ILE A 21 -3.55 7.34 4.34
N LYS A 22 -2.33 7.87 4.50
CA LYS A 22 -1.43 8.17 3.37
C LYS A 22 -1.06 6.90 2.61
N ASP A 23 -0.69 5.84 3.30
CA ASP A 23 -0.31 4.57 2.69
C ASP A 23 -1.51 3.92 1.96
N ILE A 24 -2.70 3.95 2.56
CA ILE A 24 -3.95 3.48 1.93
C ILE A 24 -4.27 4.30 0.67
N LYS A 25 -4.21 5.64 0.73
CA LYS A 25 -4.42 6.50 -0.43
C LYS A 25 -3.40 6.21 -1.53
N GLY A 26 -2.13 6.02 -1.17
CA GLY A 26 -1.07 5.64 -2.11
C GLY A 26 -1.38 4.33 -2.84
N PHE A 27 -1.89 3.32 -2.12
CA PHE A 27 -2.35 2.08 -2.74
C PHE A 27 -3.47 2.30 -3.74
N TYR A 28 -4.52 3.06 -3.39
CA TYR A 28 -5.63 3.32 -4.32
C TYR A 28 -5.20 4.07 -5.58
N VAL A 29 -4.28 5.03 -5.45
CA VAL A 29 -3.71 5.73 -6.61
C VAL A 29 -2.96 4.75 -7.51
N HIS A 30 -2.12 3.88 -6.93
CA HIS A 30 -1.39 2.86 -7.69
C HIS A 30 -2.35 1.87 -8.39
N LEU A 31 -3.40 1.42 -7.69
CA LEU A 31 -4.44 0.55 -8.24
C LEU A 31 -5.19 1.22 -9.39
N LEU A 32 -5.57 2.49 -9.26
CA LEU A 32 -6.25 3.24 -10.32
C LEU A 32 -5.38 3.37 -11.57
N ILE A 33 -4.11 3.76 -11.40
CA ILE A 33 -3.15 3.87 -12.51
C ILE A 33 -2.98 2.51 -13.19
N TYR A 34 -2.83 1.44 -12.41
CA TYR A 34 -2.73 0.07 -12.91
C TYR A 34 -3.95 -0.30 -13.78
N ILE A 35 -5.18 -0.09 -13.28
CA ILE A 35 -6.40 -0.41 -14.04
C ILE A 35 -6.47 0.43 -15.33
N PHE A 36 -6.21 1.74 -15.23
CA PHE A 36 -6.38 2.67 -16.35
C PHE A 36 -5.38 2.39 -17.48
N ILE A 37 -4.10 2.18 -17.14
CA ILE A 37 -3.05 1.87 -18.13
C ILE A 37 -3.32 0.51 -18.78
N ASN A 38 -3.63 -0.52 -18.00
CA ASN A 38 -3.89 -1.85 -18.57
C ASN A 38 -5.17 -1.87 -19.44
N ALA A 39 -6.22 -1.14 -19.04
CA ALA A 39 -7.40 -0.98 -19.88
C ALA A 39 -7.07 -0.26 -21.21
N ALA A 40 -6.27 0.81 -21.17
CA ALA A 40 -5.83 1.50 -22.38
C ALA A 40 -5.02 0.58 -23.31
N ILE A 41 -4.10 -0.23 -22.75
CA ILE A 41 -3.33 -1.22 -23.52
C ILE A 41 -4.25 -2.23 -24.20
N LEU A 42 -5.22 -2.80 -23.48
CA LEU A 42 -6.17 -3.78 -24.04
C LEU A 42 -7.04 -3.17 -25.15
N ILE A 43 -7.51 -1.92 -24.97
CA ILE A 43 -8.31 -1.22 -25.98
C ILE A 43 -7.48 -0.96 -27.25
N LEU A 44 -6.26 -0.45 -27.12
CA LEU A 44 -5.38 -0.17 -28.26
C LEU A 44 -5.00 -1.45 -29.01
N ASN A 45 -4.76 -2.55 -28.30
CA ASN A 45 -4.39 -3.82 -28.91
C ASN A 45 -5.56 -4.41 -29.71
N THR A 46 -6.75 -4.48 -29.10
CA THR A 46 -7.95 -5.02 -29.75
C THR A 46 -8.43 -4.22 -30.96
N GLN A 47 -8.12 -2.92 -31.05
CA GLN A 47 -8.39 -2.12 -32.24
C GLN A 47 -7.47 -2.43 -33.43
N ASN A 48 -6.23 -2.87 -33.19
CA ASN A 48 -5.23 -3.10 -34.25
C ASN A 48 -5.24 -4.53 -34.81
N THR A 49 -5.52 -5.54 -33.98
CA THR A 49 -5.46 -6.97 -34.36
C THR A 49 -6.82 -7.66 -34.43
N GLY A 50 -7.91 -6.98 -34.03
CA GLY A 50 -9.24 -7.58 -33.92
C GLY A 50 -9.49 -8.19 -32.53
N PHE A 51 -10.75 -8.16 -32.09
CA PHE A 51 -11.14 -8.41 -30.69
C PHE A 51 -10.74 -9.80 -30.17
N PHE A 52 -10.77 -10.83 -31.01
CA PHE A 52 -10.46 -12.21 -30.62
C PHE A 52 -8.95 -12.52 -30.61
N GLU A 53 -8.18 -12.01 -31.57
CA GLU A 53 -6.72 -12.26 -31.64
C GLU A 53 -5.96 -11.45 -30.59
N GLY A 54 -6.31 -10.17 -30.38
CA GLY A 54 -5.68 -9.33 -29.36
C GLY A 54 -5.91 -9.79 -27.91
N LEU A 55 -7.02 -10.51 -27.64
CA LEU A 55 -7.30 -11.13 -26.33
C LEU A 55 -6.63 -12.51 -26.16
N SER A 56 -6.25 -13.17 -27.24
CA SER A 56 -5.59 -14.49 -27.18
C SER A 56 -4.07 -14.41 -27.04
N ASP A 57 -3.49 -13.23 -27.27
CA ASP A 57 -2.04 -13.04 -27.21
C ASP A 57 -1.56 -12.95 -25.76
N LEU A 58 -0.99 -14.06 -25.26
CA LEU A 58 -0.44 -14.16 -23.90
C LEU A 58 0.58 -13.06 -23.59
N SER A 59 1.26 -12.55 -24.62
CA SER A 59 2.23 -11.45 -24.52
C SER A 59 1.59 -10.18 -23.92
N ASN A 60 0.31 -9.91 -24.25
CA ASN A 60 -0.43 -8.74 -23.78
C ASN A 60 -0.74 -8.79 -22.27
N TYR A 61 -0.71 -10.00 -21.68
CA TYR A 61 -0.95 -10.21 -20.25
C TYR A 61 0.34 -10.22 -19.42
N SER A 62 1.51 -10.23 -20.05
CA SER A 62 2.79 -10.20 -19.34
C SER A 62 2.93 -8.93 -18.49
N THR A 63 2.57 -7.76 -19.04
CA THR A 63 2.58 -6.49 -18.33
C THR A 63 1.64 -6.50 -17.13
N LEU A 64 0.40 -6.97 -17.31
CA LEU A 64 -0.58 -7.19 -16.25
C LEU A 64 -0.01 -8.09 -15.15
N PHE A 65 0.60 -9.22 -15.52
CA PHE A 65 1.11 -10.19 -14.56
C PHE A 65 2.25 -9.62 -13.70
N PHE A 66 3.30 -9.08 -14.33
CA PHE A 66 4.46 -8.56 -13.61
C PHE A 66 4.13 -7.32 -12.77
N TRP A 67 3.32 -6.39 -13.29
CA TRP A 67 2.87 -5.25 -12.50
C TRP A 67 1.87 -5.65 -11.41
N GLY A 68 1.06 -6.68 -11.66
CA GLY A 68 0.13 -7.25 -10.70
C GLY A 68 0.84 -7.78 -9.45
N ILE A 69 2.03 -8.39 -9.61
CA ILE A 69 2.88 -8.81 -8.48
C ILE A 69 3.30 -7.59 -7.64
N GLY A 70 3.74 -6.51 -8.28
CA GLY A 70 4.11 -5.27 -7.58
C GLY A 70 2.94 -4.63 -6.84
N LEU A 71 1.76 -4.62 -7.47
CA LEU A 71 0.52 -4.14 -6.88
C LEU A 71 0.10 -4.99 -5.67
N PHE A 72 0.20 -6.32 -5.78
CA PHE A 72 -0.09 -7.24 -4.69
C PHE A 72 0.90 -7.07 -3.54
N ALA A 73 2.20 -6.89 -3.81
CA ALA A 73 3.19 -6.61 -2.79
C ALA A 73 2.90 -5.27 -2.06
N HIS A 74 2.48 -4.23 -2.78
CA HIS A 74 2.05 -2.98 -2.17
C HIS A 74 0.80 -3.15 -1.31
N TRP A 75 -0.20 -3.89 -1.81
CA TRP A 75 -1.39 -4.25 -1.05
C TRP A 75 -1.02 -5.01 0.23
N ALA A 76 -0.14 -6.01 0.15
CA ALA A 76 0.29 -6.80 1.30
C ALA A 76 1.08 -5.94 2.31
N SER A 77 1.90 -5.00 1.85
CA SER A 77 2.59 -4.04 2.73
C SER A 77 1.61 -3.12 3.47
N VAL A 78 0.58 -2.64 2.78
CA VAL A 78 -0.44 -1.77 3.37
C VAL A 78 -1.38 -2.57 4.27
N PHE A 79 -2.04 -3.61 3.79
CA PHE A 79 -3.11 -4.31 4.52
C PHE A 79 -2.65 -5.54 5.30
N GLY A 80 -1.56 -6.19 4.88
CA GLY A 80 -1.07 -7.44 5.46
C GLY A 80 -0.79 -7.38 6.96
N PRO A 81 -0.21 -6.30 7.53
CA PRO A 81 0.01 -6.23 8.97
C PRO A 81 -1.26 -6.38 9.82
N ASN A 82 -2.37 -5.79 9.37
CA ASN A 82 -3.65 -5.86 10.06
C ASN A 82 -4.37 -7.19 9.81
N PHE A 83 -4.17 -7.81 8.64
CA PHE A 83 -4.87 -9.04 8.24
C PHE A 83 -4.18 -10.31 8.76
N ILE A 84 -2.85 -10.33 8.81
CA ILE A 84 -2.06 -11.56 9.05
C ILE A 84 -1.57 -11.65 10.51
N PHE A 85 -1.14 -10.54 11.11
CA PHE A 85 -0.37 -10.59 12.36
C PHE A 85 -1.17 -10.18 13.62
N GLY A 86 -2.37 -9.62 13.46
CA GLY A 86 -3.29 -9.27 14.56
C GLY A 86 -2.76 -8.22 15.54
N LYS A 87 -3.54 -7.96 16.60
CA LYS A 87 -3.26 -6.88 17.58
C LYS A 87 -1.90 -6.98 18.28
N LYS A 88 -1.39 -8.20 18.53
CA LYS A 88 -0.08 -8.40 19.17
C LYS A 88 1.09 -7.83 18.36
N TRP A 89 1.03 -7.95 17.03
CA TRP A 89 2.05 -7.35 16.16
C TRP A 89 1.94 -5.84 16.13
N GLU A 90 0.71 -5.32 16.11
CA GLU A 90 0.44 -3.88 16.14
C GLU A 90 1.00 -3.25 17.43
N GLU A 91 0.76 -3.86 18.59
CA GLU A 91 1.34 -3.45 19.88
C GLU A 91 2.86 -3.49 19.88
N LYS A 92 3.46 -4.57 19.34
CA LYS A 92 4.93 -4.67 19.22
C LYS A 92 5.49 -3.56 18.33
N LYS A 93 4.81 -3.21 17.24
CA LYS A 93 5.30 -2.19 16.30
C LYS A 93 5.13 -0.78 16.84
N ILE A 94 4.04 -0.50 17.55
CA ILE A 94 3.86 0.76 18.28
C ILE A 94 4.98 0.94 19.31
N LYS A 95 5.31 -0.12 20.07
CA LYS A 95 6.42 -0.09 21.03
C LYS A 95 7.78 0.20 20.37
N GLU A 96 8.08 -0.46 19.25
CA GLU A 96 9.30 -0.18 18.48
C GLU A 96 9.39 1.26 17.98
N ILE A 97 8.28 1.82 17.47
CA ILE A 97 8.24 3.20 16.98
C ILE A 97 8.44 4.18 18.15
N MET A 98 7.77 3.96 19.29
CA MET A 98 7.95 4.77 20.50
C MET A 98 9.38 4.75 21.01
N ASP A 99 10.04 3.58 21.01
CA ASP A 99 11.44 3.46 21.45
C ASP A 99 12.41 4.14 20.48
N LYS A 100 12.15 4.07 19.16
CA LYS A 100 12.94 4.79 18.14
C LYS A 100 12.80 6.30 18.27
N ASP A 101 11.58 6.81 18.45
CA ASP A 101 11.33 8.24 18.60
C ASP A 101 11.96 8.77 19.88
N LYS A 102 11.85 8.04 21.00
CA LYS A 102 12.60 8.38 22.23
C LYS A 102 14.09 8.50 21.93
N LYS A 103 14.68 7.52 21.24
CA LYS A 103 16.12 7.51 20.92
C LYS A 103 16.55 8.65 19.98
N GLN A 104 15.65 9.20 19.17
CA GLN A 104 15.92 10.40 18.35
C GLN A 104 15.80 11.70 19.14
N ILE A 105 14.95 11.76 20.17
CA ILE A 105 14.80 12.96 21.02
C ILE A 105 16.00 13.14 21.97
N TRP A 106 16.70 12.04 22.32
CA TRP A 106 17.89 12.05 23.19
C TRP A 106 19.23 12.17 22.42
N LYS A 107 19.21 12.51 21.13
CA LYS A 107 20.40 12.84 20.33
C LYS A 107 20.33 14.30 19.90
#